data_AF-A0A6B3HDE1-F1
#
_entry.id   AF-A0A6B3HDE1-F1
#
_cell.length_a   1.000
_cell.length_b   1.000
_cell.length_c   1.000
_cell.angle_alpha   90.00
_cell.angle_beta   90.00
_cell.angle_gamma   90.00
#
_symmetry.space_group_name_H-M   'P 1'
#
loop_
_entity.id
_entity.type
_entity.pdbx_description
1 polymer ?
#
loop_
_entity_poly.entity_id
_entity_poly.type
_entity_poly.pdbx_seq_one_letter_code
_entity_poly.pdbx_strand_id
1 'polypeptide(L)'
;MSLLVALGALVAMLVVLPAATAQAANCNTAWSSSSVYVGGQTASYNGRNYTAKWWTQNERPGSSDVWADNGACGTGGGGEQPGTGF
;
A
#
# COMPACT_ATOMS: atom_id res chain seq x y z
N MET A 1 34.72 -26.37 -43.47
CA MET A 1 33.53 -27.23 -43.47
C MET A 1 32.92 -27.21 -42.07
N SER A 2 32.16 -26.17 -41.71
CA SER A 2 31.35 -26.16 -40.49
C SER A 2 30.12 -25.32 -40.76
N LEU A 3 29.03 -26.01 -41.09
CA LEU A 3 27.68 -25.47 -41.20
C LEU A 3 27.05 -25.57 -39.81
N LEU A 4 26.69 -24.44 -39.19
CA LEU A 4 25.80 -24.43 -38.03
C LEU A 4 24.51 -23.71 -38.42
N VAL A 5 23.47 -24.54 -38.54
CA VAL A 5 22.09 -24.16 -38.78
C VAL A 5 21.53 -23.66 -37.44
N ALA A 6 21.17 -22.39 -37.34
CA ALA A 6 20.40 -21.90 -36.19
C ALA A 6 18.91 -21.88 -36.57
N LEU A 7 18.26 -23.01 -36.27
CA LEU A 7 16.82 -23.21 -36.32
C LEU A 7 16.12 -22.37 -35.24
N GLY A 8 14.96 -21.83 -35.61
CA GLY A 8 13.77 -21.90 -34.78
C GLY A 8 13.62 -20.82 -33.71
N ALA A 9 12.75 -19.85 -34.00
CA ALA A 9 12.14 -19.01 -32.98
C ALA A 9 11.46 -19.89 -31.93
N LEU A 10 11.97 -19.84 -30.69
CA LEU A 10 11.23 -20.26 -29.51
C LEU A 10 11.02 -19.03 -28.63
N VAL A 11 10.09 -18.18 -29.04
CA VAL A 11 9.50 -17.19 -28.13
C VAL A 11 8.43 -17.93 -27.33
N ALA A 12 8.83 -18.51 -26.21
CA ALA A 12 7.90 -18.96 -25.17
C ALA A 12 8.47 -18.61 -23.81
N MET A 13 8.78 -17.32 -23.61
CA MET A 13 9.01 -16.79 -22.28
C MET A 13 7.64 -16.42 -21.70
N LEU A 14 6.98 -17.39 -21.08
CA LEU A 14 5.86 -17.11 -20.19
C LEU A 14 6.44 -16.37 -18.99
N VAL A 15 6.46 -15.03 -19.06
CA VAL A 15 6.84 -14.19 -17.93
C VAL A 15 5.75 -14.37 -16.87
N VAL A 16 6.00 -15.28 -15.92
CA VAL A 16 5.27 -15.31 -14.66
C VAL A 16 5.67 -14.06 -13.90
N LEU A 17 4.96 -12.97 -14.16
CA LEU A 17 5.07 -11.73 -13.40
C LEU A 17 4.66 -12.06 -11.96
N PRO A 18 5.48 -11.74 -10.94
CA PRO A 18 4.96 -11.75 -9.58
C PRO A 18 3.88 -10.67 -9.57
N ALA A 19 2.62 -11.08 -9.41
CA ALA A 19 1.57 -10.14 -9.05
C ALA A 19 2.09 -9.41 -7.83
N ALA A 20 2.37 -8.11 -7.98
CA ALA A 20 2.75 -7.28 -6.86
C ALA A 20 1.60 -7.42 -5.88
N THR A 21 1.80 -8.21 -4.82
CA THR A 21 0.87 -8.24 -3.71
C THR A 21 0.89 -6.81 -3.21
N ALA A 22 -0.15 -6.05 -3.55
CA ALA A 22 -0.41 -4.77 -2.94
C ALA A 22 -0.56 -5.09 -1.45
N GLN A 23 0.56 -5.04 -0.75
CA GLN A 23 0.65 -5.22 0.67
C GLN A 23 -0.18 -4.07 1.24
N ALA A 24 -1.42 -4.40 1.59
CA ALA A 24 -2.27 -3.52 2.35
C ALA A 24 -1.44 -3.06 3.56
N ALA A 25 -1.18 -1.76 3.64
CA ALA A 25 -0.48 -1.22 4.79
C ALA A 25 -1.31 -1.56 6.03
N ASN A 26 -0.65 -2.08 7.07
CA ASN A 26 -1.29 -2.35 8.34
C ASN A 26 -1.71 -1.05 9.00
N CYS A 27 -2.86 -1.05 9.68
CA CYS A 27 -3.33 0.16 10.35
C CYS A 27 -2.67 0.37 11.67
N ASN A 28 -2.12 1.57 11.81
CA ASN A 28 -1.69 2.11 13.07
C ASN A 28 -2.92 2.25 14.00
N THR A 29 -2.66 2.50 15.27
CA THR A 29 -3.71 2.76 16.26
C THR A 29 -4.67 3.82 15.74
N ALA A 30 -5.97 3.58 15.89
CA ALA A 30 -6.99 4.54 15.50
C ALA A 30 -6.75 5.88 16.19
N TRP A 31 -6.88 6.98 15.45
CA TRP A 31 -6.76 8.31 16.00
C TRP A 31 -7.79 8.54 17.11
N SER A 32 -7.36 9.18 18.20
CA SER A 32 -8.18 9.54 19.34
C SER A 32 -8.03 11.01 19.65
N SER A 33 -9.14 11.70 19.87
CA SER A 33 -9.16 13.14 20.14
C SER A 33 -8.54 13.50 21.50
N SER A 34 -8.60 12.57 22.47
CA SER A 34 -7.99 12.73 23.79
C SER A 34 -6.48 12.45 23.80
N SER A 35 -5.96 11.83 22.75
CA SER A 35 -4.53 11.50 22.65
C SER A 35 -3.72 12.68 22.13
N VAL A 36 -2.54 12.87 22.73
CA VAL A 36 -1.52 13.79 22.22
C VAL A 36 -0.64 13.04 21.23
N TYR A 37 -0.41 13.63 20.06
CA TYR A 37 0.50 13.12 19.05
C TYR A 37 1.63 14.11 18.87
N VAL A 38 2.87 13.65 19.04
CA VAL A 38 4.07 14.44 18.76
C VAL A 38 4.57 14.19 17.34
N GLY A 39 5.46 15.05 16.83
CA GLY A 39 6.06 14.89 15.51
C GLY A 39 6.63 13.47 15.31
N GLY A 40 6.25 12.82 14.21
CA GLY A 40 6.63 11.44 13.88
C GLY A 40 5.69 10.36 14.43
N GLN A 41 4.72 10.71 15.30
CA GLN A 41 3.70 9.74 15.74
C GLN A 41 2.71 9.43 14.63
N THR A 42 2.22 8.20 14.60
CA THR A 42 1.31 7.71 13.57
C THR A 42 -0.04 7.31 14.13
N ALA A 43 -1.09 7.55 13.37
CA ALA A 43 -2.45 7.13 13.70
C ALA A 43 -3.23 6.77 12.43
N SER A 44 -4.16 5.83 12.52
CA SER A 44 -5.07 5.53 11.42
C SER A 44 -6.37 6.32 11.56
N TYR A 45 -6.86 6.83 10.44
CA TYR A 45 -8.14 7.53 10.36
C TYR A 45 -8.80 7.25 9.01
N ASN A 46 -10.08 6.87 9.02
CA ASN A 46 -10.86 6.66 7.79
C ASN A 46 -10.19 5.70 6.77
N GLY A 47 -9.56 4.63 7.25
CA GLY A 47 -8.87 3.65 6.37
C GLY A 47 -7.58 4.18 5.75
N ARG A 48 -6.94 5.19 6.35
CA ARG A 48 -5.65 5.74 5.92
C ARG A 48 -4.76 5.93 7.13
N ASN A 49 -3.45 5.78 6.96
CA ASN A 49 -2.48 6.08 8.01
C ASN A 49 -1.99 7.52 7.87
N TYR A 50 -1.79 8.20 8.99
CA TYR A 50 -1.32 9.58 9.06
C TYR A 50 -0.16 9.71 10.03
N THR A 51 0.77 10.61 9.73
CA THR A 51 1.92 10.96 10.59
C THR A 51 1.78 12.40 11.06
N ALA A 52 1.81 12.64 12.36
CA ALA A 52 1.83 13.98 12.91
C ALA A 52 3.16 14.67 12.58
N LYS A 53 3.10 15.90 12.05
CA LYS A 53 4.29 16.69 11.69
C LYS A 53 4.88 17.42 12.90
N TRP A 54 4.03 17.77 13.87
CA TRP A 54 4.40 18.42 15.12
C TRP A 54 3.40 18.03 16.22
N TRP A 55 3.57 18.60 17.42
CA TRP A 55 2.67 18.37 18.55
C TRP A 55 1.23 18.75 18.20
N THR A 56 0.29 17.84 18.41
CA THR A 56 -1.14 18.05 18.17
C THR A 56 -1.98 17.24 19.15
N GLN A 57 -3.15 17.78 19.50
CA GLN A 57 -4.16 17.10 20.29
C GLN A 57 -5.53 17.52 19.77
N ASN A 58 -6.47 16.58 19.67
CA ASN A 58 -7.83 16.83 19.21
C ASN A 58 -7.93 17.38 17.75
N GLU A 59 -6.85 17.33 16.95
CA GLU A 59 -6.89 17.72 15.54
C GLU A 59 -7.07 16.49 14.64
N ARG A 60 -8.07 16.54 13.77
CA ARG A 60 -8.51 15.40 12.97
C ARG A 60 -7.58 15.16 11.76
N PRO A 61 -7.05 13.94 11.58
CA PRO A 61 -6.26 13.58 10.41
C PRO A 61 -7.07 13.72 9.12
N GLY A 62 -6.42 14.24 8.07
CA GLY A 62 -7.05 14.49 6.76
C GLY A 62 -7.85 15.81 6.66
N SER A 63 -8.07 16.52 7.78
CA SER A 63 -8.67 17.86 7.77
C SER A 63 -7.68 18.97 8.16
N SER A 64 -6.66 18.66 8.96
CA SER A 64 -5.64 19.62 9.38
C SER A 64 -4.30 19.35 8.69
N ASP A 65 -3.56 20.41 8.37
CA ASP A 65 -2.19 20.37 7.81
C ASP A 65 -1.13 19.79 8.75
N VAL A 66 -1.51 19.48 10.00
CA VAL A 66 -0.65 18.84 11.01
C VAL A 66 -0.38 17.38 10.67
N TRP A 67 -1.23 16.75 9.86
CA TRP A 67 -1.12 15.33 9.53
C TRP A 67 -0.62 15.13 8.10
N ALA A 68 0.47 14.40 7.94
CA ALA A 68 0.93 13.89 6.66
C ALA A 68 0.22 12.57 6.35
N ASP A 69 -0.39 12.45 5.17
CA ASP A 69 -1.02 11.23 4.70
C ASP A 69 0.03 10.20 4.26
N ASN A 70 0.00 9.00 4.83
CA ASN A 70 0.87 7.88 4.45
C ASN A 70 0.15 6.85 3.55
N GLY A 71 -1.04 7.19 3.04
CA GLY A 71 -1.81 6.34 2.15
C GLY A 71 -2.85 5.47 2.84
N ALA A 72 -3.55 4.69 2.00
CA ALA A 72 -4.60 3.78 2.40
C ALA A 72 -4.06 2.65 3.27
N CYS A 73 -4.92 2.19 4.15
CA CYS A 73 -4.59 1.27 5.20
C CYS A 73 -5.74 0.29 5.46
N GLY A 74 -5.38 -0.98 5.67
CA GLY A 74 -6.32 -2.05 5.97
C GLY A 74 -6.55 -2.99 4.79
N THR A 75 -7.16 -4.13 5.08
CA THR A 75 -7.48 -5.17 4.08
C THR A 75 -8.70 -4.74 3.28
N GLY A 76 -8.49 -3.85 2.31
CA GLY A 76 -9.49 -3.40 1.36
C GLY A 76 -8.85 -3.30 -0.02
N GLY A 77 -8.72 -4.44 -0.69
CA GLY A 77 -8.37 -4.50 -2.10
C GLY A 77 -9.39 -3.70 -2.92
N GLY A 78 -8.88 -2.77 -3.72
CA GLY A 78 -9.62 -2.15 -4.82
C GLY A 78 -9.08 -2.65 -6.15
N GLY A 79 -9.63 -3.78 -6.62
CA GLY A 79 -9.40 -4.40 -7.93
C GLY A 79 -8.08 -5.17 -8.00
N GLU A 80 -8.00 -6.48 -8.16
CA GLU A 80 -8.93 -7.45 -8.74
C GLU A 80 -8.58 -8.80 -8.12
N GLN A 81 -9.58 -9.52 -7.60
CA GLN A 81 -9.40 -10.88 -7.13
C GLN A 81 -9.86 -11.81 -8.26
N PRO A 82 -8.97 -12.41 -9.07
CA PRO A 82 -9.37 -13.51 -9.93
C PRO A 82 -9.45 -14.77 -9.07
N GLY A 83 -10.67 -15.19 -8.71
CA GLY A 83 -10.84 -16.42 -7.95
C GLY A 83 -12.27 -16.84 -7.68
N THR A 84 -12.72 -17.82 -8.47
CA THR A 84 -13.63 -18.93 -8.12
C THR A 84 -15.07 -18.59 -7.73
N GLY A 85 -15.95 -18.61 -8.73
CA GLY A 85 -17.37 -18.90 -8.56
C GLY A 85 -17.69 -20.28 -9.12
N PHE A 86 -18.05 -21.20 -8.21
CA PHE A 86 -18.69 -22.52 -8.35
C PHE A 86 -17.90 -23.68 -8.98
#